data_AF-A0A177N035-F1
#
_entry.id   AF-A0A177N035-F1
#
_cell.length_a   1.000
_cell.length_b   1.000
_cell.length_c   1.000
_cell.angle_alpha   90.00
_cell.angle_beta   90.00
_cell.angle_gamma   90.00
#
_symmetry.space_group_name_H-M   'P 1'
#
loop_
_entity.id
_entity.type
_entity.pdbx_description
1 polymer ?
#
loop_
_entity_poly.entity_id
_entity_poly.type
_entity_poly.pdbx_seq_one_letter_code
_entity_poly.pdbx_strand_id
1 'polypeptide(L)'
;MHIVVVTATDCQIPQPIHGKNLARLARECFTNQQALTIDFKDVKNITQGFFQELFFPLVAEFGADYLKSKLMVINLSDTNEQLMRSAFSNLDGYFDKLAALDYQGCDEEIFFLNQTWLIKAREVARENPVLTELVLGITDDAMRIALGHLSLEDIQFIARSNWLCFTPRFSSQFLMNFNKEQPPMVEAMLGLTGSIC
;
A
#
# COMPACT_ATOMS: atom_id res chain seq x y z
N MET A 1 15.30 -24.08 13.20
CA MET A 1 15.08 -22.86 14.00
C MET A 1 13.88 -22.17 13.37
N HIS A 2 12.80 -21.93 14.10
CA HIS A 2 11.52 -21.48 13.54
C HIS A 2 11.07 -20.19 14.22
N ILE A 3 10.49 -19.27 13.46
CA ILE A 3 9.81 -18.09 14.02
C ILE A 3 8.32 -18.39 13.92
N VAL A 4 7.65 -18.52 15.05
CA VAL A 4 6.21 -18.80 15.05
C VAL A 4 5.47 -17.48 14.97
N VAL A 5 4.53 -17.37 14.04
CA VAL A 5 3.75 -16.15 13.83
C VAL A 5 2.31 -16.44 14.20
N VAL A 6 1.93 -16.02 15.40
CA VAL A 6 0.58 -16.24 15.90
C VAL A 6 -0.27 -15.04 15.49
N THR A 7 -1.11 -15.23 14.48
CA THR A 7 -2.24 -14.33 14.20
C THR A 7 -3.48 -14.89 14.90
N ALA A 8 -4.68 -14.33 14.68
CA ALA A 8 -5.93 -14.99 15.05
C ALA A 8 -6.13 -16.38 14.39
N THR A 9 -5.17 -16.82 13.55
CA THR A 9 -5.01 -18.17 13.03
C THR A 9 -3.61 -18.68 13.39
N ASP A 10 -3.52 -19.80 14.11
CA ASP A 10 -2.27 -20.41 14.61
C ASP A 10 -1.36 -20.94 13.46
N CYS A 11 -0.68 -20.05 12.73
CA CYS A 11 0.23 -20.44 11.66
C CYS A 11 1.69 -20.52 12.13
N GLN A 12 2.28 -21.71 12.09
CA GLN A 12 3.72 -21.88 12.24
C GLN A 12 4.41 -21.66 10.88
N ILE A 13 5.25 -20.64 10.78
CA ILE A 13 5.92 -20.29 9.52
C ILE A 13 7.38 -20.76 9.58
N PRO A 14 7.90 -21.44 8.55
CA PRO A 14 9.33 -21.73 8.44
C PRO A 14 10.14 -20.43 8.48
N GLN A 15 11.35 -20.48 9.05
CA GLN A 15 12.20 -19.30 9.21
C GLN A 15 12.33 -18.52 7.88
N PRO A 16 11.83 -17.28 7.81
CA PRO A 16 12.15 -16.43 6.69
C PRO A 16 13.61 -15.99 6.86
N ILE A 17 14.42 -16.26 5.84
CA ILE A 17 15.85 -15.91 5.79
C ILE A 17 16.04 -14.38 5.86
N HIS A 18 15.00 -13.62 5.52
CA HIS A 18 14.98 -12.16 5.43
C HIS A 18 13.79 -11.57 6.18
N GLY A 19 14.00 -10.45 6.88
CA GLY A 19 12.95 -9.76 7.65
C GLY A 19 11.80 -9.27 6.75
N LYS A 20 12.10 -9.01 5.47
CA LYS A 20 11.13 -8.58 4.45
C LYS A 20 9.93 -9.52 4.29
N ASN A 21 10.14 -10.83 4.43
CA ASN A 21 9.05 -11.80 4.29
C ASN A 21 8.08 -11.74 5.47
N LEU A 22 8.59 -11.51 6.68
CA LEU A 22 7.74 -11.25 7.85
C LEU A 22 7.06 -9.90 7.76
N ALA A 23 7.75 -8.87 7.25
CA ALA A 23 7.14 -7.57 7.02
C ALA A 23 5.95 -7.66 6.05
N ARG A 24 6.09 -8.45 4.97
CA ARG A 24 4.99 -8.69 4.02
C ARG A 24 3.79 -9.35 4.70
N LEU A 25 4.02 -10.37 5.52
CA LEU A 25 2.94 -11.05 6.22
C LEU A 25 2.29 -10.16 7.29
N ALA A 26 3.09 -9.39 8.02
CA ALA A 26 2.59 -8.41 8.97
C ALA A 26 1.70 -7.36 8.29
N ARG A 27 2.12 -6.88 7.11
CA ARG A 27 1.31 -5.98 6.27
C ARG A 27 -0.03 -6.62 5.90
N GLU A 28 -0.03 -7.86 5.41
CA GLU A 28 -1.26 -8.60 5.09
C GLU A 28 -2.19 -8.72 6.32
N CYS A 29 -1.66 -8.96 7.51
CA CYS A 29 -2.45 -9.00 8.76
C CYS A 29 -3.02 -7.62 9.13
N PHE A 30 -2.21 -6.57 9.06
CA PHE A 30 -2.62 -5.22 9.46
C PHE A 30 -3.63 -4.61 8.50
N THR A 31 -3.51 -4.86 7.20
CA THR A 31 -4.53 -4.49 6.20
C THR A 31 -5.88 -5.15 6.53
N ASN A 32 -5.87 -6.36 7.08
CA ASN A 32 -7.06 -7.06 7.57
C ASN A 32 -7.43 -6.73 9.03
N GLN A 33 -6.84 -5.68 9.61
CA GLN A 33 -7.03 -5.21 10.99
C GLN A 33 -6.70 -6.25 12.10
N GLN A 34 -5.97 -7.30 11.76
CA GLN A 34 -5.58 -8.36 12.68
C GLN A 34 -4.36 -7.95 13.53
N ALA A 35 -4.34 -8.39 14.78
CA ALA A 35 -3.13 -8.30 15.61
C ALA A 35 -2.16 -9.44 15.28
N LEU A 36 -0.87 -9.19 15.43
CA LEU A 36 0.21 -10.10 15.12
C LEU A 36 1.10 -10.32 16.34
N THR A 37 1.36 -11.57 16.70
CA THR A 37 2.40 -11.92 17.67
C THR A 37 3.53 -12.67 16.97
N ILE A 38 4.74 -12.14 17.06
CA ILE A 38 5.95 -12.78 16.54
C ILE A 38 6.68 -13.43 17.70
N ASP A 39 6.73 -14.75 17.67
CA ASP A 39 7.37 -15.58 18.67
C ASP A 39 8.76 -16.02 18.20
N PHE A 40 9.79 -15.56 18.92
CA PHE A 40 11.20 -15.88 18.68
C PHE A 40 11.69 -17.07 19.51
N LYS A 41 10.79 -17.95 19.97
CA LYS A 41 11.15 -19.18 20.66
C LYS A 41 12.17 -20.00 19.86
N ASP A 42 13.22 -20.45 20.54
CA ASP A 42 14.34 -21.22 19.97
C ASP A 42 15.18 -20.50 18.90
N VAL A 43 15.02 -19.19 18.74
CA VAL A 43 15.79 -18.36 17.81
C VAL A 43 17.08 -17.87 18.48
N LYS A 44 18.22 -18.43 18.05
CA LYS A 44 19.55 -18.05 18.57
C LYS A 44 20.30 -16.99 17.75
N ASN A 45 20.26 -17.07 16.42
CA ASN A 45 21.03 -16.19 15.53
C ASN A 45 20.12 -15.37 14.63
N ILE A 46 19.95 -14.09 14.97
CA ILE A 46 19.33 -13.07 14.10
C ILE A 46 20.35 -11.95 13.87
N THR A 47 20.29 -11.31 12.71
CA THR A 47 21.14 -10.17 12.38
C THR A 47 20.42 -8.85 12.66
N GLN A 48 21.18 -7.79 12.89
CA GLN A 48 20.62 -6.43 12.95
C GLN A 48 19.81 -6.09 11.69
N GLY A 49 20.31 -6.47 10.51
CA GLY A 49 19.64 -6.23 9.22
C GLY A 49 18.27 -6.89 9.11
N PHE A 50 18.07 -8.07 9.71
CA PHE A 50 16.76 -8.72 9.76
C PHE A 50 15.72 -7.86 10.50
N PHE A 51 16.08 -7.27 11.64
CA PHE A 51 15.17 -6.40 12.39
C PHE A 51 14.86 -5.12 11.63
N GLN A 52 15.86 -4.55 10.95
CA GLN A 52 15.64 -3.38 10.08
C GLN A 52 14.68 -3.71 8.94
N GLU A 53 14.90 -4.82 8.24
CA GLU A 53 14.03 -5.29 7.15
C GLU A 53 12.61 -5.60 7.60
N LEU A 54 12.43 -6.04 8.84
CA LEU A 54 11.13 -6.34 9.42
C LEU A 54 10.39 -5.06 9.84
N PHE A 55 11.00 -4.27 10.72
CA PHE A 55 10.27 -3.22 11.43
C PHE A 55 10.27 -1.88 10.71
N PHE A 56 11.32 -1.53 9.97
CA PHE A 56 11.40 -0.21 9.35
C PHE A 56 10.28 0.05 8.33
N PRO A 57 9.96 -0.87 7.40
CA PRO A 57 8.84 -0.68 6.47
C PRO A 57 7.50 -0.56 7.20
N LEU A 58 7.32 -1.34 8.27
CA LEU A 58 6.08 -1.33 9.06
C LEU A 58 5.89 -0.02 9.82
N VAL A 59 6.97 0.54 10.39
CA VAL A 59 6.93 1.84 11.08
C VAL A 59 6.63 2.96 10.07
N ALA A 60 7.27 2.92 8.89
CA ALA A 60 7.06 3.92 7.84
C ALA A 60 5.61 3.92 7.32
N GLU A 61 4.99 2.75 7.20
CA GLU A 61 3.66 2.59 6.59
C GLU A 61 2.50 2.75 7.58
N PHE A 62 2.63 2.19 8.79
CA PHE A 62 1.53 2.16 9.77
C PHE A 62 1.73 3.11 10.95
N GLY A 63 2.96 3.59 11.16
CA GLY A 63 3.31 4.43 12.31
C GLY A 63 3.55 3.63 13.60
N ALA A 64 4.36 4.20 14.50
CA ALA A 64 4.79 3.54 15.73
C ALA A 64 3.62 3.25 16.69
N ASP A 65 2.65 4.16 16.81
CA ASP A 65 1.50 4.01 17.70
C ASP A 65 0.59 2.85 17.28
N TYR A 66 0.36 2.69 15.97
CA TYR A 66 -0.40 1.58 15.44
C TYR A 66 0.29 0.25 15.76
N LEU A 67 1.58 0.14 15.46
CA LEU A 67 2.35 -1.08 15.75
C LEU A 67 2.35 -1.42 17.22
N LYS A 68 2.47 -0.43 18.12
CA LYS A 68 2.40 -0.66 19.57
C LYS A 68 1.07 -1.28 20.01
N SER A 69 -0.02 -1.01 19.29
CA SER A 69 -1.35 -1.57 19.59
C SER A 69 -1.64 -2.92 18.92
N LYS A 70 -0.94 -3.26 17.83
CA LYS A 70 -1.27 -4.41 16.96
C LYS A 70 -0.15 -5.45 16.81
N LEU A 71 1.08 -5.13 17.19
CA LEU A 71 2.24 -6.00 17.05
C LEU A 71 2.84 -6.32 18.41
N MET A 72 2.92 -7.61 18.74
CA MET A 72 3.63 -8.11 19.91
C MET A 72 4.82 -8.97 19.48
N VAL A 73 5.90 -8.86 20.24
CA VAL A 73 7.11 -9.66 20.07
C VAL A 73 7.39 -10.37 21.38
N ILE A 74 7.52 -11.70 21.35
CA ILE A 74 7.69 -12.54 22.54
C ILE A 74 8.87 -13.51 22.40
N ASN A 75 9.35 -14.04 23.53
CA ASN A 75 10.46 -15.00 23.62
C ASN A 75 11.75 -14.53 22.93
N LEU A 76 12.00 -13.23 22.92
CA LEU A 76 13.26 -12.66 22.46
C LEU A 76 14.36 -12.95 23.49
N SER A 77 15.50 -13.46 23.05
CA SER A 77 16.67 -13.62 23.93
C SER A 77 17.36 -12.28 24.19
N ASP A 78 18.07 -12.15 25.31
CA ASP A 78 18.79 -10.91 25.69
C ASP A 78 19.73 -10.43 24.56
N THR A 79 20.44 -11.36 23.91
CA THR A 79 21.31 -11.05 22.77
C THR A 79 20.53 -10.46 21.59
N ASN A 80 19.38 -11.05 21.25
CA ASN A 80 18.54 -10.56 20.16
C ASN A 80 17.86 -9.24 20.54
N GLU A 81 17.54 -9.01 21.81
CA GLU A 81 17.02 -7.73 22.29
C GLU A 81 18.04 -6.61 22.12
N GLN A 82 19.32 -6.87 22.45
CA GLN A 82 20.39 -5.91 22.22
C GLN A 82 20.60 -5.61 20.73
N LEU A 83 20.51 -6.63 19.87
CA LEU A 83 20.58 -6.48 18.41
C LEU A 83 19.38 -5.71 17.85
N MET A 84 18.19 -5.93 18.40
CA MET A 84 17.00 -5.18 18.03
C MET A 84 17.14 -3.70 18.43
N ARG A 85 17.55 -3.42 19.67
CA ARG A 85 17.80 -2.05 20.14
C ARG A 85 18.87 -1.34 19.31
N SER A 86 19.96 -2.03 18.94
CA SER A 86 20.99 -1.47 18.07
C SER A 86 20.54 -1.30 16.61
N ALA A 87 19.61 -2.13 16.12
CA ALA A 87 18.96 -1.92 14.82
C ALA A 87 18.22 -0.58 14.78
N PHE A 88 17.62 -0.18 15.89
CA PHE A 88 16.82 1.04 16.03
C PHE A 88 17.61 2.29 16.41
N SER A 89 18.88 2.19 16.83
CA SER A 89 19.66 3.36 17.25
C SER A 89 20.00 4.32 16.09
N ASN A 90 19.88 3.87 14.84
CA ASN A 90 20.13 4.66 13.62
C ASN A 90 18.83 4.90 12.81
N LEU A 91 17.66 4.91 13.46
CA LEU A 91 16.37 5.18 12.79
C LEU A 91 16.38 6.51 12.05
N ASP A 92 16.92 7.57 12.66
CA ASP A 92 16.97 8.91 12.07
C ASP A 92 17.71 8.88 10.73
N GLY A 93 18.88 8.22 10.66
CA GLY A 93 19.62 8.08 9.41
C GLY A 93 18.94 7.21 8.35
N TYR A 94 18.01 6.32 8.72
CA TYR A 94 17.19 5.58 7.75
C TYR A 94 16.06 6.45 7.21
N PHE A 95 15.35 7.17 8.07
CA PHE A 95 14.28 8.08 7.65
C PHE A 95 14.82 9.30 6.89
N ASP A 96 15.98 9.82 7.26
CA ASP A 96 16.69 10.86 6.51
C ASP A 96 17.09 10.38 5.12
N LYS A 97 17.52 9.12 4.99
CA LYS A 97 17.80 8.49 3.68
C LYS A 97 16.54 8.21 2.88
N LEU A 98 15.45 7.81 3.53
CA LEU A 98 14.15 7.64 2.89
C LEU A 98 13.61 8.98 2.39
N ALA A 99 13.69 10.03 3.21
CA ALA A 99 13.36 11.39 2.83
C ALA A 99 14.28 11.87 1.69
N ALA A 100 15.59 11.60 1.77
CA ALA A 100 16.53 11.94 0.71
C ALA A 100 16.27 11.16 -0.59
N LEU A 101 15.80 9.90 -0.51
CA LEU A 101 15.32 9.13 -1.66
C LEU A 101 14.03 9.74 -2.23
N ASP A 102 13.13 10.24 -1.39
CA ASP A 102 11.95 11.02 -1.78
C ASP A 102 12.34 12.34 -2.49
N TYR A 103 13.50 12.90 -2.16
CA TYR A 103 14.10 14.05 -2.85
C TYR A 103 14.89 13.68 -4.11
N GLN A 104 15.29 12.42 -4.29
CA GLN A 104 16.08 11.98 -5.43
C GLN A 104 15.17 11.47 -6.55
N GLY A 105 14.54 12.42 -7.22
CA GLY A 105 13.87 12.24 -8.51
C GLY A 105 12.45 11.73 -8.40
N CYS A 106 11.55 12.57 -7.88
CA CYS A 106 10.17 12.44 -8.32
C CYS A 106 10.09 12.96 -9.76
N ASP A 107 9.62 12.12 -10.68
CA ASP A 107 9.36 12.57 -12.05
C ASP A 107 8.35 13.72 -11.98
N GLU A 108 8.76 14.93 -12.42
CA GLU A 108 7.93 16.13 -12.31
C GLU A 108 6.58 15.99 -13.03
N GLU A 109 6.53 15.19 -14.09
CA GLU A 109 5.29 14.93 -14.82
C GLU A 109 4.36 14.03 -14.00
N ILE A 110 4.89 12.97 -13.39
CA ILE A 110 4.11 12.08 -12.49
C ILE A 110 3.61 12.86 -11.28
N PHE A 111 4.47 13.67 -10.67
CA PHE A 111 4.10 14.54 -9.55
C PHE A 111 2.93 15.45 -9.93
N PHE A 112 3.05 16.17 -11.05
CA PHE A 112 2.04 17.11 -11.48
C PHE A 112 0.70 16.43 -11.82
N LEU A 113 0.75 15.28 -12.49
CA LEU A 113 -0.43 14.47 -12.81
C LEU A 113 -1.13 13.98 -11.55
N ASN A 114 -0.38 13.41 -10.61
CA ASN A 114 -0.92 12.93 -9.34
C ASN A 114 -1.54 14.06 -8.53
N GLN A 115 -0.82 15.17 -8.38
CA GLN A 115 -1.28 16.33 -7.63
C GLN A 115 -2.59 16.88 -8.23
N THR A 116 -2.63 17.06 -9.55
CA THR A 116 -3.83 17.56 -10.25
C THR A 116 -5.00 16.60 -10.09
N TRP A 117 -4.76 15.30 -10.26
CA TRP A 117 -5.80 14.29 -10.11
C TRP A 117 -6.34 14.23 -8.68
N LEU A 118 -5.48 14.22 -7.67
CA LEU A 118 -5.87 14.14 -6.25
C LEU A 118 -6.68 15.37 -5.82
N ILE A 119 -6.30 16.57 -6.27
CA ILE A 119 -7.07 17.80 -6.01
C ILE A 119 -8.47 17.67 -6.60
N LYS A 120 -8.58 17.26 -7.87
CA LYS A 120 -9.87 17.12 -8.54
C LYS A 120 -10.72 16.00 -7.94
N ALA A 121 -10.10 14.87 -7.61
CA ALA A 121 -10.77 13.73 -7.00
C ALA A 121 -11.35 14.11 -5.63
N ARG A 122 -10.60 14.85 -4.81
CA ARG A 122 -11.09 15.38 -3.53
C ARG A 122 -12.26 16.33 -3.69
N GLU A 123 -12.23 17.24 -4.66
CA GLU A 123 -13.35 18.15 -4.93
C GLU A 123 -14.63 17.38 -5.27
N VAL A 124 -14.55 16.44 -6.21
CA VAL A 124 -15.69 15.62 -6.64
C VAL A 124 -16.21 14.76 -5.48
N ALA A 125 -15.32 14.18 -4.68
CA ALA A 125 -15.66 13.37 -3.50
C ALA A 125 -16.44 14.16 -2.43
N ARG A 126 -16.17 15.46 -2.30
CA ARG A 126 -16.89 16.37 -1.38
C ARG A 126 -18.24 16.81 -1.92
N GLU A 127 -18.35 16.96 -3.24
CA GLU A 127 -19.54 17.51 -3.87
C GLU A 127 -20.69 16.50 -3.91
N ASN A 128 -20.46 15.32 -4.50
CA ASN A 128 -21.55 14.36 -4.71
C ASN A 128 -21.05 12.91 -4.80
N PRO A 129 -21.59 11.98 -3.98
CA PRO A 129 -21.28 10.55 -4.08
C PRO A 129 -21.55 9.95 -5.46
N VAL A 130 -22.66 10.32 -6.11
CA VAL A 130 -23.03 9.80 -7.44
C VAL A 130 -22.03 10.26 -8.51
N LEU A 131 -21.57 11.51 -8.43
CA LEU A 131 -20.52 12.00 -9.34
C LEU A 131 -19.18 11.34 -9.06
N THR A 132 -18.87 11.03 -7.81
CA THR A 132 -17.65 10.30 -7.43
C THR A 132 -17.65 8.92 -8.06
N GLU A 133 -18.78 8.20 -7.98
CA GLU A 133 -18.91 6.90 -8.61
C GLU A 133 -18.81 7.00 -10.15
N LEU A 134 -19.58 7.89 -10.78
CA LEU A 134 -19.62 8.01 -12.23
C LEU A 134 -18.29 8.50 -12.83
N VAL A 135 -17.74 9.57 -12.25
CA VAL A 135 -16.57 10.27 -12.80
C VAL A 135 -15.28 9.65 -12.32
N LEU A 136 -15.18 9.21 -11.07
CA LEU A 136 -13.96 8.63 -10.50
C LEU A 136 -13.96 7.09 -10.45
N GLY A 137 -15.11 6.44 -10.63
CA GLY A 137 -15.22 4.98 -10.55
C GLY A 137 -15.08 4.46 -9.12
N ILE A 138 -15.27 5.33 -8.11
CA ILE A 138 -15.09 5.00 -6.70
C ILE A 138 -16.47 4.67 -6.12
N THR A 139 -16.73 3.39 -5.94
CA THR A 139 -17.97 2.87 -5.34
C THR A 139 -17.86 2.69 -3.83
N ASP A 140 -16.63 2.59 -3.30
CA ASP A 140 -16.39 2.43 -1.87
C ASP A 140 -16.53 3.77 -1.12
N ASP A 141 -17.47 3.80 -0.18
CA ASP A 141 -17.78 4.98 0.60
C ASP A 141 -16.64 5.37 1.55
N ALA A 142 -15.90 4.38 2.09
CA ALA A 142 -14.75 4.66 2.96
C ALA A 142 -13.64 5.37 2.19
N MET A 143 -13.32 4.89 0.98
CA MET A 143 -12.37 5.53 0.08
C MET A 143 -12.81 6.94 -0.33
N ARG A 144 -14.10 7.13 -0.67
CA ARG A 144 -14.65 8.46 -0.98
C ARG A 144 -14.47 9.43 0.18
N ILE A 145 -14.81 8.99 1.40
CA ILE A 145 -14.64 9.80 2.62
C ILE A 145 -13.17 10.13 2.84
N ALA A 146 -12.26 9.17 2.71
CA ALA A 146 -10.82 9.39 2.86
C ALA A 146 -10.31 10.45 1.86
N LEU A 147 -10.66 10.31 0.58
CA LEU A 147 -10.34 11.29 -0.47
C LEU A 147 -10.86 12.68 -0.15
N GLY A 148 -12.11 12.77 0.31
CA GLY A 148 -12.72 14.04 0.71
C GLY A 148 -12.00 14.74 1.87
N HIS A 149 -11.31 14.00 2.74
CA HIS A 149 -10.61 14.54 3.91
C HIS A 149 -9.13 14.81 3.70
N LEU A 150 -8.54 14.42 2.56
CA LEU A 150 -7.11 14.67 2.29
C LEU A 150 -6.76 16.16 2.43
N SER A 151 -5.76 16.45 3.26
CA SER A 151 -5.19 17.79 3.37
C SER A 151 -4.34 18.12 2.13
N LEU A 152 -3.95 19.38 1.95
CA LEU A 152 -3.02 19.74 0.87
C LEU A 152 -1.63 19.14 1.08
N GLU A 153 -1.21 18.98 2.33
CA GLU A 153 0.06 18.35 2.70
C GLU A 153 0.06 16.87 2.34
N ASP A 154 -1.04 16.15 2.67
CA ASP A 154 -1.21 14.75 2.28
C ASP A 154 -1.21 14.57 0.77
N ILE A 155 -1.86 15.48 0.03
CA ILE A 155 -1.86 15.45 -1.44
C ILE A 155 -0.44 15.62 -1.99
N GLN A 156 0.32 16.58 -1.47
CA GLN A 156 1.70 16.80 -1.90
C GLN A 156 2.59 15.60 -1.57
N PHE A 157 2.38 14.98 -0.43
CA PHE A 157 3.09 13.78 -0.02
C PHE A 157 2.77 12.59 -0.93
N ILE A 158 1.48 12.27 -1.14
CA ILE A 158 1.04 11.17 -1.99
C ILE A 158 1.48 11.39 -3.45
N ALA A 159 1.45 12.63 -3.94
CA ALA A 159 1.87 12.96 -5.30
C ALA A 159 3.35 12.63 -5.57
N ARG A 160 4.20 12.64 -4.53
CA ARG A 160 5.63 12.29 -4.63
C ARG A 160 5.90 10.79 -4.64
N SER A 161 4.88 9.95 -4.54
CA SER A 161 5.04 8.50 -4.46
C SER A 161 5.74 7.85 -5.67
N ASN A 162 5.99 8.56 -6.78
CA ASN A 162 6.55 8.04 -8.02
C ASN A 162 5.71 6.96 -8.73
N TRP A 163 4.48 6.73 -8.25
CA TRP A 163 3.48 5.89 -8.89
C TRP A 163 2.29 6.76 -9.29
N LEU A 164 1.69 6.49 -10.45
CA LEU A 164 0.43 7.14 -10.82
C LEU A 164 -0.67 6.72 -9.84
N CYS A 165 -1.37 7.69 -9.26
CA CYS A 165 -2.49 7.45 -8.33
C CYS A 165 -3.76 6.92 -9.01
N PHE A 166 -3.72 6.76 -10.34
CA PHE A 166 -4.84 6.33 -11.15
C PHE A 166 -4.35 5.43 -12.30
N THR A 167 -5.27 4.63 -12.83
CA THR A 167 -5.03 3.77 -13.99
C THR A 167 -5.98 4.13 -15.14
N PRO A 168 -5.57 3.91 -16.41
CA PRO A 168 -6.47 4.07 -17.54
C PRO A 168 -7.69 3.15 -17.39
N ARG A 169 -8.90 3.71 -17.54
CA ARG A 169 -10.15 2.93 -17.50
C ARG A 169 -10.39 2.08 -18.73
N PHE A 170 -9.84 2.53 -19.85
CA PHE A 170 -9.94 1.81 -21.10
C PHE A 170 -8.74 0.90 -21.26
N SER A 171 -9.00 -0.33 -21.68
CA SER A 171 -7.93 -1.25 -22.06
C SER A 171 -7.19 -0.72 -23.29
N SER A 172 -5.94 -1.11 -23.44
CA SER A 172 -5.15 -0.80 -24.63
C SER A 172 -5.83 -1.31 -25.91
N GLN A 173 -6.50 -2.46 -25.84
CA GLN A 173 -7.28 -3.03 -26.95
C GLN A 173 -8.47 -2.15 -27.34
N PHE A 174 -9.18 -1.59 -26.36
CA PHE A 174 -10.27 -0.65 -26.62
C PHE A 174 -9.75 0.60 -27.35
N LEU A 175 -8.64 1.18 -26.88
CA LEU A 175 -8.05 2.38 -27.49
C LEU A 175 -7.53 2.10 -28.91
N MET A 176 -6.93 0.93 -29.15
CA MET A 176 -6.45 0.53 -30.48
C MET A 176 -7.59 0.31 -31.49
N ASN A 177 -8.75 -0.12 -31.02
CA ASN A 177 -9.93 -0.34 -31.87
C ASN A 177 -10.75 0.94 -32.06
N PHE A 178 -10.63 1.94 -31.17
CA PHE A 178 -11.32 3.22 -31.30
C PHE A 178 -10.84 4.03 -32.51
N ASN A 179 -9.56 3.89 -32.89
CA ASN A 179 -8.97 4.55 -34.05
C ASN A 179 -9.16 3.79 -35.37
N LYS A 180 -9.67 2.56 -35.32
CA LYS A 180 -10.11 1.84 -36.52
C LYS A 180 -11.57 2.19 -36.72
N GLU A 181 -11.90 2.70 -37.90
CA GLU A 181 -13.21 3.23 -38.28
C GLU A 181 -14.37 2.51 -37.58
N GLN A 182 -15.23 3.29 -36.93
CA GLN A 182 -16.42 2.79 -36.23
C GLN A 182 -17.19 1.85 -37.17
N PRO A 183 -17.54 0.61 -36.76
CA PRO A 183 -18.61 -0.09 -37.44
C PRO A 183 -19.86 0.81 -37.32
N PRO A 184 -20.61 1.02 -38.41
CA PRO A 184 -21.76 1.91 -38.37
C PRO A 184 -22.66 1.44 -37.24
N MET A 185 -23.04 2.35 -36.34
CA MET A 185 -23.84 2.12 -35.12
C MET A 185 -25.05 1.18 -35.32
N VAL A 186 -25.54 1.08 -36.56
CA VAL A 186 -26.54 0.14 -37.06
C VAL A 186 -26.14 -1.33 -36.89
N GLU A 187 -24.90 -1.75 -37.19
CA GLU A 187 -24.44 -3.14 -37.03
C GLU A 187 -24.33 -3.55 -35.55
N ALA A 188 -23.85 -2.64 -34.69
CA ALA A 188 -23.78 -2.88 -33.25
C ALA A 188 -25.18 -3.02 -32.62
N MET A 189 -26.15 -2.22 -33.06
CA MET A 189 -27.55 -2.31 -32.62
C MET A 189 -28.26 -3.55 -33.18
N LEU A 190 -27.99 -3.93 -34.44
CA LEU A 190 -28.55 -5.15 -35.04
C LEU A 190 -28.05 -6.44 -34.37
N GLY A 191 -26.80 -6.45 -33.90
CA GLY A 191 -26.24 -7.57 -33.14
C GLY A 191 -26.91 -7.83 -31.78
N LEU A 192 -27.48 -6.80 -31.15
CA LEU A 192 -28.24 -6.92 -29.90
C LEU A 192 -29.66 -7.49 -30.10
N THR A 193 -30.19 -7.39 -31.33
CA THR A 193 -31.52 -7.93 -31.69
C THR A 193 -31.46 -9.32 -32.35
N GLY A 194 -30.26 -9.81 -32.68
CA GLY A 194 -30.04 -11.03 -33.46
C GLY A 194 -29.95 -12.34 -32.67
N SER A 195 -30.38 -12.38 -31.41
CA SER A 195 -30.41 -13.62 -30.60
C SER A 195 -31.78 -13.87 -29.96
N ILE A 196 -32.82 -13.82 -30.79
CA ILE A 196 -34.08 -14.54 -30.53
C ILE A 196 -34.38 -15.38 -31.77
N CYS A 197 -33.89 -16.63 -31.73
CA CYS A 197 -34.39 -17.89 -32.33
C CYS A 197 -33.21 -18.84 -32.56
#